data_AF-E8MY77-F1
#
_entry.id   AF-E8MY77-F1
#
_cell.length_a   1.000
_cell.length_b   1.000
_cell.length_c   1.000
_cell.angle_alpha   90.00
_cell.angle_beta   90.00
_cell.angle_gamma   90.00
#
_symmetry.space_group_name_H-M   'P 1'
#
loop_
_entity.id
_entity.type
_entity.pdbx_description
1 polymer ?
#
loop_
_entity_poly.entity_id
_entity_poly.type
_entity_poly.pdbx_seq_one_letter_code
_entity_poly.pdbx_strand_id
1 'polypeptide(L)'
;MMNSKMVTRILLSMAVLITAVIHLYLGMVYDAFIFILNGIGFLGLWGLFLLPMAFLRPYRRWVGFVLMGYSAITILLWAVLNGELDVASISAKLAELVIIVTVWLDLQRVEQK
;
A
#
# COMPACT_ATOMS: atom_id res chain seq x y z
N MET A 1 11.73 10.94 21.76
CA MET A 1 12.03 9.72 20.99
C MET A 1 10.71 9.15 20.48
N MET A 2 10.45 9.13 19.17
CA MET A 2 9.17 8.59 18.64
C MET A 2 9.10 7.07 18.83
N ASN A 3 7.90 6.57 19.13
CA ASN A 3 7.64 5.13 19.24
C ASN A 3 7.82 4.46 17.87
N SER A 4 8.61 3.38 17.79
CA SER A 4 8.90 2.67 16.53
C SER A 4 7.64 2.16 15.81
N LYS A 5 6.58 1.83 16.55
CA LYS A 5 5.27 1.47 15.97
C LYS A 5 4.60 2.66 15.29
N MET A 6 4.71 3.84 15.91
CA MET A 6 4.16 5.08 15.35
C MET A 6 4.90 5.46 14.07
N VAL A 7 6.24 5.36 14.06
CA VAL A 7 7.06 5.60 12.86
C VAL A 7 6.63 4.69 11.71
N THR A 8 6.51 3.37 11.94
CA THR A 8 6.09 2.43 10.90
C THR A 8 4.71 2.76 10.34
N ARG A 9 3.75 3.14 11.20
CA ARG A 9 2.40 3.51 10.75
C ARG A 9 2.37 4.81 9.96
N ILE A 10 3.18 5.80 10.33
CA ILE A 10 3.32 7.05 9.58
C ILE A 10 3.90 6.77 8.20
N LEU A 11 5.00 6.01 8.12
CA LEU A 11 5.62 5.63 6.84
C LEU A 11 4.65 4.86 5.94
N LEU A 12 3.92 3.89 6.51
CA LEU A 12 2.88 3.16 5.79
C LEU A 12 1.82 4.11 5.24
N SER A 13 1.32 5.02 6.08
CA SER A 13 0.25 5.95 5.69
C SER A 13 0.70 6.90 4.59
N MET A 14 1.90 7.46 4.70
CA MET A 14 2.49 8.30 3.66
C MET A 14 2.65 7.54 2.35
N ALA A 15 3.18 6.31 2.39
CA ALA A 15 3.39 5.50 1.21
C ALA A 15 2.07 5.14 0.51
N VAL A 16 1.05 4.71 1.26
CA VAL A 16 -0.28 4.44 0.72
C VAL A 16 -0.86 5.69 0.05
N LEU A 17 -0.80 6.84 0.71
CA LEU A 17 -1.38 8.07 0.18
C LEU A 17 -0.67 8.51 -1.11
N ILE A 18 0.67 8.44 -1.16
CA ILE A 18 1.45 8.72 -2.37
C ILE A 18 1.02 7.79 -3.51
N THR A 19 1.01 6.48 -3.26
CA THR A 19 0.61 5.49 -4.27
C THR A 19 -0.82 5.72 -4.74
N ALA A 20 -1.76 5.95 -3.83
CA ALA A 20 -3.17 6.15 -4.16
C ALA A 20 -3.39 7.41 -5.00
N VAL A 21 -2.77 8.54 -4.62
CA VAL A 21 -2.86 9.79 -5.38
C VAL A 21 -2.29 9.62 -6.78
N ILE A 22 -1.15 8.96 -6.94
CA ILE A 22 -0.55 8.71 -8.26
C ILE A 22 -1.47 7.85 -9.12
N HIS A 23 -2.03 6.76 -8.58
CA HIS A 23 -2.94 5.90 -9.34
C HIS A 23 -4.24 6.63 -9.73
N LEU A 24 -4.83 7.39 -8.81
CA LEU A 24 -6.01 8.20 -9.14
C LEU A 24 -5.68 9.23 -10.23
N TYR A 25 -4.54 9.92 -10.11
CA TYR A 25 -4.08 10.88 -11.11
C TYR A 25 -3.88 10.23 -12.49
N LEU A 26 -3.14 9.12 -12.57
CA LEU A 26 -2.93 8.38 -13.81
C LEU A 26 -4.26 7.89 -14.41
N GLY A 27 -5.18 7.42 -13.56
CA GLY A 27 -6.51 7.01 -14.00
C GLY A 27 -7.31 8.13 -14.64
N MET A 28 -7.22 9.36 -14.11
CA MET A 28 -7.90 10.52 -14.69
C MET A 28 -7.21 11.03 -15.96
N VAL A 29 -5.87 11.05 -15.99
CA VAL A 29 -5.09 11.54 -17.14
C VAL A 29 -5.23 10.62 -18.36
N TYR A 30 -5.21 9.31 -18.14
CA TYR A 30 -5.26 8.31 -19.21
C TYR A 30 -6.66 7.72 -19.43
N ASP A 31 -7.70 8.26 -18.77
CA ASP A 31 -9.07 7.74 -18.75
C ASP A 31 -9.12 6.22 -18.48
N ALA A 32 -8.26 5.77 -17.57
CA ALA A 32 -7.97 4.37 -17.33
C ALA A 32 -8.57 3.94 -15.99
N PHE A 33 -9.81 3.45 -16.04
CA PHE A 33 -10.58 3.07 -14.85
C PHE A 33 -9.86 2.09 -13.92
N ILE A 34 -9.01 1.20 -14.46
CA ILE A 34 -8.23 0.25 -13.67
C ILE A 34 -7.25 0.94 -12.69
N PHE A 35 -6.70 2.09 -13.06
CA PHE A 35 -5.84 2.88 -12.17
C PHE A 35 -6.64 3.56 -11.07
N ILE A 36 -7.86 4.02 -11.38
CA ILE A 36 -8.77 4.58 -10.36
C ILE A 36 -9.11 3.50 -9.32
N LEU A 37 -9.45 2.30 -9.77
CA LEU A 37 -9.69 1.14 -8.90
C LEU A 37 -8.45 0.81 -8.05
N ASN A 38 -7.24 0.93 -8.61
CA ASN A 38 -6.01 0.75 -7.85
C ASN A 38 -5.87 1.74 -6.69
N GLY A 39 -6.09 3.04 -6.95
CA GLY A 39 -6.03 4.05 -5.90
C GLY A 39 -7.06 3.80 -4.79
N ILE A 40 -8.29 3.46 -5.16
CA ILE A 40 -9.37 3.11 -4.21
C ILE A 40 -9.02 1.83 -3.43
N GLY A 41 -8.49 0.81 -4.10
CA GLY A 41 -8.07 -0.46 -3.48
C GLY A 41 -7.01 -0.25 -2.40
N PHE A 42 -6.00 0.58 -2.67
CA PHE A 42 -4.99 0.95 -1.68
C PHE A 42 -5.59 1.64 -0.45
N LEU A 43 -6.46 2.63 -0.65
CA LEU A 43 -7.12 3.34 0.45
C LEU A 43 -8.02 2.41 1.27
N GLY A 44 -8.78 1.53 0.62
CA GLY A 44 -9.65 0.57 1.27
C GLY A 44 -8.88 -0.44 2.12
N LEU A 45 -7.85 -1.07 1.56
CA LEU A 45 -7.02 -2.05 2.27
C LEU A 45 -6.23 -1.41 3.42
N TRP A 46 -5.73 -0.18 3.23
CA TRP A 46 -5.08 0.58 4.29
C TRP A 46 -6.02 0.93 5.44
N GLY A 47 -7.24 1.37 5.12
CA GLY A 47 -8.29 1.60 6.11
C GLY A 47 -8.59 0.33 6.91
N LEU A 48 -8.79 -0.80 6.23
CA LEU A 48 -9.01 -2.10 6.89
C LEU A 48 -7.83 -2.52 7.78
N PHE A 49 -6.59 -2.20 7.39
CA PHE A 49 -5.39 -2.57 8.14
C PHE A 49 -5.19 -1.73 9.41
N LEU A 50 -5.51 -0.42 9.36
CA LEU A 50 -5.29 0.49 10.48
C LEU A 50 -6.46 0.58 11.47
N LEU A 51 -7.69 0.39 11.00
CA LEU A 51 -8.87 0.61 11.85
C LEU A 51 -8.93 -0.45 12.97
N PRO A 52 -9.06 -0.04 14.25
CA PRO A 52 -9.08 -0.95 15.38
C PRO A 52 -10.44 -1.63 15.58
N MET A 53 -11.09 -2.05 14.48
CA MET A 53 -12.40 -2.69 14.52
C MET A 53 -12.29 -4.08 15.14
N ALA A 54 -13.08 -4.34 16.20
CA ALA A 54 -12.99 -5.58 16.98
C ALA A 54 -13.15 -6.83 16.12
N PHE A 55 -14.08 -6.81 15.14
CA PHE A 55 -14.34 -7.93 14.25
C PHE A 55 -13.23 -8.18 13.20
N LEU A 56 -12.36 -7.20 12.91
CA LEU A 56 -11.23 -7.35 11.99
C LEU A 56 -9.95 -7.82 12.67
N ARG A 57 -9.88 -7.79 14.01
CA ARG A 57 -8.69 -8.19 14.76
C ARG A 57 -8.17 -9.58 14.36
N PRO A 58 -9.02 -10.63 14.20
CA PRO A 58 -8.55 -11.95 13.78
C PRO A 58 -7.98 -11.96 12.36
N TYR A 59 -8.45 -11.06 11.50
CA TYR A 59 -8.08 -11.01 10.07
C TYR A 59 -6.94 -10.04 9.78
N ARG A 60 -6.43 -9.29 10.77
CA ARG A 60 -5.42 -8.25 10.54
C ARG A 60 -4.17 -8.78 9.82
N ARG A 61 -3.75 -10.01 10.12
CA ARG A 61 -2.63 -10.68 9.41
C ARG A 61 -2.96 -10.93 7.94
N TRP A 62 -4.15 -11.43 7.65
CA TRP A 62 -4.64 -11.64 6.29
C TRP A 62 -4.78 -10.33 5.51
N VAL A 63 -5.36 -9.29 6.12
CA VAL A 63 -5.45 -7.96 5.51
C VAL A 63 -4.06 -7.41 5.19
N GLY A 64 -3.09 -7.60 6.09
CA GLY A 64 -1.70 -7.22 5.85
C GLY A 64 -1.09 -7.96 4.65
N PHE A 65 -1.27 -9.29 4.56
CA PHE A 65 -0.79 -10.06 3.41
C PHE A 65 -1.49 -9.66 2.11
N VAL A 66 -2.79 -9.36 2.14
CA VAL A 66 -3.52 -8.87 0.96
C VAL A 66 -2.96 -7.51 0.53
N LEU A 67 -2.73 -6.57 1.45
CA LEU A 67 -2.12 -5.27 1.12
C LEU A 67 -0.71 -5.43 0.54
N MET A 68 0.11 -6.31 1.12
CA MET A 68 1.45 -6.62 0.58
C MET A 68 1.38 -7.24 -0.81
N GLY A 69 0.51 -8.25 -1.00
CA GLY A 69 0.32 -8.94 -2.27
C GLY A 69 -0.21 -7.99 -3.34
N TYR A 70 -1.13 -7.08 -2.97
CA TYR A 70 -1.65 -6.05 -3.85
C TYR A 70 -0.54 -5.12 -4.35
N SER A 71 0.28 -4.58 -3.44
CA SER A 71 1.47 -3.79 -3.79
C SER A 71 2.44 -4.57 -4.68
N ALA A 72 2.68 -5.85 -4.39
CA ALA A 72 3.60 -6.66 -5.20
C ALA A 72 3.05 -6.87 -6.62
N ILE A 73 1.76 -7.13 -6.76
CA ILE A 73 1.10 -7.30 -8.07
C ILE A 73 1.18 -6.00 -8.88
N THR A 74 0.94 -4.84 -8.29
CA THR A 74 1.02 -3.57 -9.02
C THR A 74 2.45 -3.23 -9.47
N ILE A 75 3.47 -3.63 -8.70
CA ILE A 75 4.87 -3.55 -9.13
C ILE A 75 5.15 -4.51 -10.30
N LEU A 76 4.75 -5.77 -10.17
CA LEU A 76 5.01 -6.79 -11.18
C LEU A 76 4.30 -6.50 -12.50
N LEU A 77 3.03 -6.09 -12.45
CA LEU A 77 2.28 -5.72 -13.64
C LEU A 77 2.92 -4.52 -14.36
N TRP A 78 3.37 -3.52 -13.61
CA TRP A 78 4.11 -2.40 -14.20
C TRP A 78 5.38 -2.87 -14.90
N ALA A 79 6.16 -3.75 -14.27
CA ALA A 79 7.41 -4.26 -14.86
C ALA A 79 7.16 -5.12 -16.11
N VAL A 80 6.16 -6.01 -16.09
CA VAL A 80 5.85 -6.94 -17.19
C VAL A 80 5.20 -6.22 -18.39
N LEU A 81 4.42 -5.16 -18.13
CA LEU A 81 3.76 -4.39 -19.19
C LEU A 81 4.66 -3.29 -19.79
N ASN A 82 5.99 -3.35 -19.55
CA ASN A 82 6.96 -2.34 -19.98
C ASN A 82 6.57 -0.92 -19.54
N GLY A 83 6.15 -0.79 -18.28
CA GLY A 83 5.72 0.48 -17.71
C GLY A 83 6.80 1.57 -17.82
N GLU A 84 6.35 2.81 -18.02
CA GLU A 84 7.25 3.93 -18.24
C GLU A 84 8.14 4.20 -17.01
N LEU A 85 9.39 4.60 -17.27
CA LEU A 85 10.35 5.01 -16.25
C LEU A 85 10.24 6.51 -15.97
N ASP A 86 9.02 6.99 -15.77
CA ASP A 86 8.75 8.38 -15.42
C ASP A 86 8.72 8.60 -13.90
N VAL A 87 8.71 9.86 -13.49
CA VAL A 87 8.77 10.23 -12.07
C VAL A 87 7.58 9.66 -11.31
N ALA A 88 6.38 9.67 -11.91
CA ALA A 88 5.16 9.18 -11.27
C ALA A 88 5.23 7.67 -11.04
N SER A 89 5.58 6.88 -12.06
CA SER A 89 5.66 5.44 -11.98
C SER A 89 6.71 5.00 -10.97
N ILE A 90 7.93 5.54 -11.05
CA ILE A 90 9.02 5.19 -10.13
C ILE A 90 8.63 5.54 -8.68
N SER A 91 8.04 6.72 -8.46
CA SER A 91 7.60 7.15 -7.12
C SER A 91 6.54 6.22 -6.55
N ALA A 92 5.56 5.79 -7.37
CA ALA A 92 4.54 4.85 -6.95
C ALA A 92 5.13 3.48 -6.59
N LYS A 93 6.06 2.94 -7.41
CA LYS A 93 6.69 1.63 -7.14
C LYS A 93 7.55 1.65 -5.86
N LEU A 94 8.29 2.73 -5.63
CA LEU A 94 9.06 2.92 -4.39
C LEU A 94 8.15 2.99 -3.16
N ALA A 95 7.05 3.74 -3.25
CA ALA A 95 6.06 3.81 -2.19
C ALA A 95 5.41 2.43 -1.94
N GLU A 96 5.07 1.68 -2.98
CA GLU A 96 4.55 0.30 -2.87
C GLU A 96 5.54 -0.64 -2.16
N LEU A 97 6.85 -0.53 -2.43
CA LEU A 97 7.87 -1.27 -1.68
C LEU A 97 7.91 -0.87 -0.20
N VAL A 98 7.79 0.43 0.11
CA VAL A 98 7.68 0.91 1.50
C VAL A 98 6.46 0.33 2.19
N ILE A 99 5.31 0.22 1.51
CA ILE A 99 4.11 -0.45 2.04
C ILE A 99 4.44 -1.90 2.41
N ILE A 100 5.05 -2.66 1.51
CA ILE A 100 5.39 -4.07 1.74
C ILE A 100 6.27 -4.23 2.99
N VAL A 101 7.35 -3.44 3.07
CA VAL A 101 8.30 -3.51 4.19
C VAL A 101 7.64 -3.08 5.50
N THR A 102 6.88 -1.98 5.50
CA THR A 102 6.26 -1.46 6.73
C THR A 102 5.15 -2.36 7.25
N VAL A 103 4.34 -2.97 6.38
CA VAL A 103 3.33 -3.96 6.77
C VAL A 103 4.02 -5.20 7.36
N TRP A 104 5.05 -5.73 6.70
CA TRP A 104 5.80 -6.87 7.21
C TRP A 104 6.36 -6.62 8.62
N LEU A 105 7.02 -5.47 8.82
CA LEU A 105 7.57 -5.08 10.12
C LEU A 105 6.48 -4.91 11.20
N ASP A 106 5.28 -4.47 10.84
CA ASP A 106 4.17 -4.35 11.77
C ASP A 106 3.60 -5.73 12.17
N LEU A 107 3.50 -6.67 11.21
CA LEU A 107 3.03 -8.03 11.46
C LEU A 107 3.99 -8.82 12.37
N GLN A 108 5.30 -8.72 12.14
CA GLN A 108 6.31 -9.40 12.98
C GLN A 108 6.23 -8.99 14.46
N ARG A 109 5.84 -7.75 14.74
CA ARG A 109 5.67 -7.25 16.12
C ARG A 109 4.40 -7.77 16.82
N VAL A 110 3.43 -8.28 16.06
CA VAL A 110 2.24 -8.91 16.61
C VAL A 110 2.56 -10.34 17.02
N GLU A 111 3.39 -11.05 16.27
CA GLU A 111 3.78 -12.44 16.54
C GLU A 111 4.72 -12.58 17.76
N GLN A 112 5.46 -11.53 18.10
CA GLN A 112 6.36 -11.52 19.27
C GLN A 112 5.67 -11.16 20.60
N LYS A 113 4.35 -11.03 20.63
CA LYS A 113 3.55 -10.72 21.83
C LYS A 113 2.65 -11.88 22.19
#